data_AF-A0A5B8C8V6-F1
#
_entry.id   AF-A0A5B8C8V6-F1
#
_cell.length_a   1.000
_cell.length_b   1.000
_cell.length_c   1.000
_cell.angle_alpha   90.00
_cell.angle_beta   90.00
_cell.angle_gamma   90.00
#
_symmetry.space_group_name_H-M   'P 1'
#
loop_
_entity.id
_entity.type
_entity.pdbx_description
1 polymer ?
#
loop_
_entity_poly.entity_id
_entity_poly.type
_entity_poly.pdbx_seq_one_letter_code
_entity_poly.pdbx_strand_id
1 'polypeptide(L)'
;MTGVDYWKTPIRLAVRLGSELAEYASPTFENDEPPAEQVPTLHPGGELLPDFDNRITDTDLRQATRSRFVSQHYADAVEAAVKTLNECVRSLSGRHEDGDGLMTVVFSPSNPILRINSGRTKSDESAQRGHMQLCQGVIGAWRNPRAHRLLDDAPERTLMMLEVINDLIGVTKSAKRTRRRKTA
;
A
#
# COMPACT_ATOMS: atom_id res chain seq x y z
N MET A 1 -13.67 28.71 63.39
CA MET A 1 -13.92 28.72 61.93
C MET A 1 -12.61 28.37 61.23
N THR A 2 -12.37 27.09 60.98
CA THR A 2 -11.21 26.63 60.20
C THR A 2 -11.62 26.57 58.73
N GLY A 3 -11.20 27.57 57.95
CA GLY A 3 -11.45 27.60 56.51
C GLY A 3 -10.74 26.43 55.85
N VAL A 4 -11.51 25.55 55.19
CA VAL A 4 -10.95 24.48 54.37
C VAL A 4 -10.41 25.14 53.10
N ASP A 5 -9.10 25.09 52.89
CA ASP A 5 -8.42 25.65 51.72
C ASP A 5 -8.64 24.76 50.49
N TYR A 6 -9.80 24.92 49.85
CA TYR A 6 -10.23 24.13 48.69
C TYR A 6 -9.31 24.22 47.45
N TRP A 7 -8.39 25.19 47.41
CA TRP A 7 -7.42 25.34 46.32
C TRP A 7 -6.13 24.51 46.52
N LYS A 8 -5.82 24.08 47.76
CA LYS A 8 -4.59 23.35 48.05
C LYS A 8 -4.62 21.90 47.52
N THR A 9 -5.78 21.27 47.52
CA THR A 9 -5.96 19.89 47.02
C THR A 9 -5.73 19.77 45.50
N PRO A 10 -6.36 20.60 44.64
CA PRO A 10 -6.10 20.54 43.20
C PRO A 10 -4.65 20.91 42.84
N ILE A 11 -4.01 21.85 43.57
CA ILE A 11 -2.60 22.16 43.34
C ILE A 11 -1.68 21.00 43.72
N ARG A 12 -1.95 20.31 44.85
CA ARG A 12 -1.18 19.11 45.22
C ARG A 12 -1.34 17.97 44.22
N LEU A 13 -2.54 17.81 43.66
CA LEU A 13 -2.78 16.84 42.59
C LEU A 13 -2.04 17.22 41.30
N ALA A 14 -2.06 18.50 40.92
CA ALA A 14 -1.35 18.99 39.74
C ALA A 14 0.18 18.86 39.87
N VAL A 15 0.74 19.15 41.05
CA VAL A 15 2.18 18.98 41.33
C VAL A 15 2.56 17.49 41.32
N ARG A 16 1.71 16.62 41.87
CA ARG A 16 1.94 15.17 41.86
C ARG A 16 1.87 14.58 40.45
N LEU A 17 0.88 14.96 39.66
CA LEU A 17 0.77 14.54 38.25
C LEU A 17 1.95 15.11 37.44
N GLY A 18 2.38 16.34 37.71
CA GLY A 18 3.57 16.93 37.09
C GLY A 18 4.85 16.17 37.43
N SER A 19 5.02 15.69 38.67
CA SER A 19 6.17 14.86 39.05
C SER A 19 6.09 13.43 38.50
N GLU A 20 4.91 12.82 38.49
CA GLU A 20 4.69 11.49 37.91
C GLU A 20 4.91 11.53 36.39
N LEU A 21 4.50 12.60 35.70
CA LEU A 21 4.75 12.78 34.26
C LEU A 21 6.18 13.20 33.94
N ALA A 22 6.91 13.83 34.87
CA ALA A 22 8.32 14.19 34.67
C ALA A 22 9.22 12.95 34.54
N GLU A 23 8.84 11.85 35.19
CA GLU A 23 9.48 10.54 35.05
C GLU A 23 9.32 9.96 33.63
N TYR A 24 8.21 10.30 32.95
CA TYR A 24 7.94 9.93 31.54
C TYR A 24 8.34 11.01 30.51
N ALA A 25 8.66 12.22 30.96
CA ALA A 25 9.00 13.36 30.10
C ALA A 25 10.50 13.48 29.78
N SER A 26 11.31 12.57 30.32
CA SER A 26 12.70 12.43 29.91
C SER A 26 12.78 11.35 28.82
N PRO A 27 13.00 11.71 27.54
CA PRO A 27 13.51 10.73 26.61
C PRO A 27 14.98 10.52 26.99
N THR A 28 15.23 9.61 27.91
CA THR A 28 16.54 8.96 27.98
C THR A 28 16.64 8.12 26.71
N PHE A 29 17.03 8.76 25.61
CA PHE A 29 17.77 8.09 24.55
C PHE A 29 19.16 7.77 25.10
N GLU A 30 19.21 6.96 26.16
CA GLU A 30 20.35 6.08 26.31
C GLU A 30 20.27 5.14 25.12
N ASN A 31 21.39 4.95 24.43
CA ASN A 31 21.51 4.00 23.32
C ASN A 31 21.44 2.55 23.82
N ASP A 32 20.49 2.25 24.70
CA ASP A 32 20.04 0.90 24.97
C ASP A 32 19.12 0.51 23.83
N GLU A 33 19.73 0.23 22.68
CA GLU A 33 19.10 -0.61 21.67
C GLU A 33 18.64 -1.88 22.41
N PRO A 34 17.32 -2.13 22.54
CA PRO A 34 16.84 -3.33 23.24
C PRO A 34 17.56 -4.51 22.61
N PRO A 35 18.11 -5.46 23.40
CA PRO A 35 18.90 -6.55 22.86
C PRO A 35 18.05 -7.21 21.78
N ALA A 36 18.51 -7.14 20.53
CA ALA A 36 17.72 -7.40 19.34
C ALA A 36 16.77 -8.58 19.59
N GLU A 37 15.54 -8.28 20.02
CA GLU A 37 14.49 -9.27 20.07
C GLU A 37 14.35 -9.61 18.61
N GLN A 38 14.85 -10.78 18.24
CA GLN A 38 14.71 -11.31 16.90
C GLN A 38 13.20 -11.36 16.70
N VAL A 39 12.65 -10.33 16.07
CA VAL A 39 11.26 -10.29 15.63
C VAL A 39 11.10 -11.63 14.92
N PRO A 40 10.21 -12.52 15.41
CA PRO A 40 10.17 -13.87 14.88
C PRO A 40 10.10 -13.78 13.37
N THR A 41 11.07 -14.34 12.66
CA THR A 41 11.03 -14.39 11.21
C THR A 41 9.77 -15.17 10.85
N LEU A 42 8.73 -14.45 10.46
CA LEU A 42 7.44 -15.03 10.14
C LEU A 42 7.64 -15.88 8.88
N HIS A 43 7.67 -17.20 9.11
CA HIS A 43 7.82 -18.16 8.04
C HIS A 43 6.47 -18.32 7.34
N PRO A 44 6.40 -18.05 6.02
CA PRO A 44 5.14 -17.96 5.30
C PRO A 44 4.42 -19.31 5.25
N GLY A 45 5.14 -20.42 5.41
CA GLY A 45 4.60 -21.78 5.33
C GLY A 45 3.55 -22.14 6.38
N GLY A 46 3.40 -21.35 7.47
CA GLY A 46 2.40 -21.60 8.51
C GLY A 46 1.31 -20.53 8.58
N GLU A 47 1.68 -19.30 8.94
CA GLU A 47 0.71 -18.30 9.38
C GLU A 47 0.14 -17.44 8.25
N LEU A 48 0.98 -17.03 7.30
CA LEU A 48 0.57 -16.06 6.27
C LEU A 48 0.10 -16.69 4.96
N LEU A 49 0.42 -17.96 4.69
CA LEU A 49 -0.02 -18.61 3.46
C LEU A 49 -1.55 -18.73 3.35
N PRO A 50 -2.29 -19.11 4.42
CA PRO A 50 -3.75 -19.08 4.37
C PRO A 50 -4.30 -17.67 4.11
N ASP A 51 -3.71 -16.66 4.73
CA ASP A 51 -4.07 -15.26 4.49
C ASP A 51 -3.82 -14.84 3.05
N PHE A 52 -2.65 -15.17 2.50
CA PHE A 52 -2.34 -14.95 1.09
C PHE A 52 -3.39 -15.60 0.18
N ASP A 53 -3.70 -16.88 0.39
CA ASP A 53 -4.62 -17.63 -0.46
C ASP A 53 -6.06 -17.10 -0.38
N ASN A 54 -6.46 -16.58 0.77
CA ASN A 54 -7.77 -15.97 0.98
C ASN A 54 -7.89 -14.56 0.40
N ARG A 55 -6.83 -13.75 0.49
CA ARG A 55 -6.89 -12.31 0.19
C ARG A 55 -6.45 -11.98 -1.23
N ILE A 56 -5.52 -12.74 -1.82
CA ILE A 56 -5.06 -12.53 -3.20
C ILE A 56 -5.98 -13.29 -4.16
N THR A 57 -7.08 -12.68 -4.56
CA THR A 57 -8.17 -13.32 -5.31
C THR A 57 -7.97 -13.32 -6.83
N ASP A 58 -7.19 -12.38 -7.37
CA ASP A 58 -6.89 -12.35 -8.80
C ASP A 58 -6.01 -13.53 -9.22
N THR A 59 -6.46 -14.27 -10.23
CA THR A 59 -5.82 -15.53 -10.66
C THR A 59 -4.43 -15.30 -11.24
N ASP A 60 -4.26 -14.29 -12.10
CA ASP A 60 -2.99 -13.99 -12.76
C ASP A 60 -1.96 -13.51 -11.73
N LEU A 61 -2.40 -12.67 -10.79
CA LEU A 61 -1.58 -12.18 -9.69
C LEU A 61 -1.15 -13.33 -8.78
N ARG A 62 -2.09 -14.19 -8.38
CA ARG A 62 -1.80 -15.35 -7.52
C ARG A 62 -0.80 -16.29 -8.19
N GLN A 63 -0.99 -16.59 -9.47
CA GLN A 63 -0.08 -17.45 -10.24
C GLN A 63 1.33 -16.86 -10.30
N ALA A 64 1.46 -15.55 -10.48
CA ALA A 64 2.75 -14.88 -10.58
C ALA A 64 3.51 -14.82 -9.24
N THR A 65 2.80 -14.76 -8.11
CA THR A 65 3.39 -14.35 -6.82
C THR A 65 3.48 -15.48 -5.79
N ARG A 66 2.58 -16.47 -5.82
CA ARG A 66 2.44 -17.46 -4.74
C ARG A 66 3.72 -18.27 -4.49
N SER A 67 4.35 -18.81 -5.54
CA SER A 67 5.57 -19.61 -5.37
C SER A 67 6.74 -18.81 -4.79
N ARG A 68 6.84 -17.52 -5.17
CA ARG A 68 7.84 -16.58 -4.65
C ARG A 68 7.59 -16.27 -3.18
N PHE A 69 6.34 -16.00 -2.83
CA PHE A 69 5.93 -15.75 -1.45
C PHE A 69 6.21 -16.95 -0.55
N VAL A 70 5.84 -18.16 -0.97
CA VAL A 70 6.09 -19.40 -0.21
C VAL A 70 7.59 -19.68 -0.04
N SER A 71 8.39 -19.35 -1.07
CA SER A 71 9.84 -19.52 -1.06
C SER A 71 10.59 -18.36 -0.39
N GLN A 72 9.88 -17.45 0.30
CA GLN A 72 10.43 -16.27 0.98
C GLN A 72 11.17 -15.28 0.06
N HIS A 73 10.92 -15.35 -1.25
CA HIS A 73 11.40 -14.39 -2.23
C HIS A 73 10.43 -13.21 -2.33
N TYR A 74 10.33 -12.45 -1.23
CA TYR A 74 9.32 -11.42 -1.05
C TYR A 74 9.48 -10.22 -2.01
N ALA A 75 10.71 -9.72 -2.18
CA ALA A 75 10.98 -8.67 -3.16
C ALA A 75 10.59 -9.10 -4.59
N ASP A 76 10.94 -10.33 -4.98
CA ASP A 76 10.56 -10.89 -6.28
C ASP A 76 9.04 -11.05 -6.42
N ALA A 77 8.34 -11.41 -5.33
CA ALA A 77 6.89 -11.52 -5.33
C ALA A 77 6.25 -10.15 -5.62
N VAL A 78 6.73 -9.07 -4.98
CA VAL A 78 6.24 -7.71 -5.25
C VAL A 78 6.58 -7.26 -6.67
N GLU A 79 7.80 -7.53 -7.15
CA GLU A 79 8.18 -7.18 -8.52
C GLU A 79 7.30 -7.90 -9.55
N ALA A 80 7.06 -9.20 -9.36
CA ALA A 80 6.16 -9.99 -10.20
C ALA A 80 4.74 -9.44 -10.18
N ALA A 81 4.23 -9.06 -9.00
CA ALA A 81 2.90 -8.46 -8.85
C ALA A 81 2.74 -7.16 -9.64
N VAL A 82 3.71 -6.25 -9.55
CA VAL A 82 3.67 -4.98 -10.29
C VAL A 82 3.75 -5.23 -11.80
N LYS A 83 4.53 -6.23 -12.25
CA LYS A 83 4.54 -6.66 -13.66
C LYS A 83 3.17 -7.16 -14.10
N THR A 84 2.47 -7.95 -13.27
CA THR A 84 1.11 -8.42 -13.56
C THR A 84 0.12 -7.25 -13.70
N LEU A 85 0.17 -6.25 -12.82
CA LEU A 85 -0.67 -5.05 -12.96
C LEU A 85 -0.41 -4.33 -14.29
N ASN A 86 0.86 -4.13 -14.64
CA ASN A 86 1.26 -3.46 -15.89
C ASN A 86 0.75 -4.22 -17.12
N GLU A 87 0.88 -5.55 -17.12
CA GLU A 87 0.40 -6.40 -18.22
C GLU A 87 -1.13 -6.44 -18.31
N CYS A 88 -1.83 -6.47 -17.18
CA CYS A 88 -3.29 -6.33 -17.12
C CYS A 88 -3.75 -5.05 -17.82
N VAL A 89 -3.10 -3.91 -17.51
CA VAL A 89 -3.39 -2.62 -18.12
C VAL A 89 -3.09 -2.63 -19.63
N ARG A 90 -1.96 -3.21 -20.07
CA ARG A 90 -1.63 -3.35 -21.50
C ARG A 90 -2.67 -4.15 -22.25
N SER A 91 -2.99 -5.34 -21.74
CA SER A 91 -3.94 -6.27 -22.36
C SER A 91 -5.31 -5.62 -22.57
N LEU A 92 -5.83 -4.92 -21.55
CA LEU A 92 -7.15 -4.28 -21.62
C LEU A 92 -7.17 -3.00 -22.46
N SER A 93 -6.07 -2.23 -22.46
CA SER A 93 -5.99 -0.97 -23.20
C SER A 93 -5.60 -1.15 -24.67
N GLY A 94 -4.80 -2.18 -24.99
CA GLY A 94 -4.14 -2.38 -26.27
C GLY A 94 -2.95 -1.43 -26.48
N ARG A 95 -2.32 -0.98 -25.39
CA ARG A 95 -1.13 -0.10 -25.41
C ARG A 95 0.14 -0.90 -25.18
N HIS A 96 1.27 -0.37 -25.65
CA HIS A 96 2.58 -1.01 -25.57
C HIS A 96 3.57 -0.25 -24.68
N GLU A 97 3.19 0.94 -24.22
CA GLU A 97 3.94 1.72 -23.24
C GLU A 97 4.15 0.93 -21.94
N ASP A 98 5.08 1.39 -21.11
CA ASP A 98 5.42 0.77 -19.83
C ASP A 98 5.27 1.79 -18.70
N GLY A 99 5.20 1.26 -17.48
CA GLY A 99 5.41 2.01 -16.26
C GLY A 99 4.38 3.09 -15.99
N ASP A 100 4.85 4.18 -15.39
CA ASP A 100 4.05 5.35 -15.04
C ASP A 100 3.45 6.07 -16.27
N GLY A 101 4.18 6.06 -17.39
CA GLY A 101 3.72 6.59 -18.67
C GLY A 101 2.49 5.85 -19.20
N LEU A 102 2.48 4.51 -19.10
CA LEU A 102 1.32 3.70 -19.48
C LEU A 102 0.09 4.11 -18.66
N MET A 103 0.24 4.24 -17.34
CA MET A 103 -0.88 4.58 -16.45
C MET A 103 -1.47 5.96 -16.77
N THR A 104 -0.61 6.93 -17.09
CA THR A 104 -1.03 8.27 -17.53
C THR A 104 -1.88 8.19 -18.80
N VAL A 105 -1.40 7.49 -19.82
CA VAL A 105 -2.08 7.38 -21.11
C VAL A 105 -3.42 6.64 -20.98
N VAL A 106 -3.45 5.58 -20.18
CA VAL A 106 -4.63 4.71 -20.09
C VAL A 106 -5.73 5.29 -19.22
N PHE A 107 -5.37 5.89 -18.08
CA PHE A 107 -6.33 6.34 -17.07
C PHE A 107 -6.48 7.86 -16.97
N SER A 108 -5.87 8.64 -17.86
CA SER A 108 -6.01 10.11 -17.89
C SER A 108 -7.46 10.56 -17.69
N PRO A 109 -7.76 11.50 -16.75
CA PRO A 109 -9.11 12.00 -16.54
C PRO A 109 -9.71 12.70 -17.77
N SER A 110 -8.86 13.30 -18.63
CA SER A 110 -9.31 14.07 -19.79
C SER A 110 -9.61 13.21 -21.00
N ASN A 111 -8.81 12.16 -21.22
CA ASN A 111 -8.97 11.25 -22.37
C ASN A 111 -8.58 9.81 -22.00
N PRO A 112 -9.37 9.13 -21.15
CA PRO A 112 -9.05 7.79 -20.70
C PRO A 112 -9.29 6.76 -21.80
N ILE A 113 -8.38 5.80 -21.94
CA ILE A 113 -8.61 4.58 -22.72
C ILE A 113 -9.47 3.61 -21.93
N LEU A 114 -9.22 3.49 -20.63
CA LEU A 114 -9.99 2.68 -19.69
C LEU A 114 -10.66 3.58 -18.66
N ARG A 115 -11.99 3.50 -18.57
CA ARG A 115 -12.82 4.28 -17.65
C ARG A 115 -13.24 3.40 -16.48
N ILE A 116 -12.83 3.76 -15.28
CA ILE A 116 -13.18 3.00 -14.06
C ILE A 116 -14.60 3.32 -13.57
N ASN A 117 -15.20 4.41 -14.07
CA ASN A 117 -16.53 4.88 -13.68
C ASN A 117 -17.25 5.61 -14.82
N SER A 118 -18.35 6.31 -14.50
CA SER A 118 -19.22 6.96 -15.48
C SER A 118 -18.64 8.24 -16.08
N GLY A 119 -17.62 8.85 -15.45
CA GLY A 119 -16.96 10.10 -15.86
C GLY A 119 -17.92 11.28 -16.07
N ARG A 120 -19.02 11.35 -15.31
CA ARG A 120 -20.05 12.41 -15.47
C ARG A 120 -19.94 13.52 -14.43
N THR A 121 -19.24 13.27 -13.33
CA THR A 121 -19.17 14.17 -12.19
C THR A 121 -17.73 14.52 -11.85
N LYS A 122 -17.50 15.61 -11.11
CA LYS A 122 -16.17 15.94 -10.57
C LYS A 122 -15.62 14.85 -9.64
N SER A 123 -16.52 14.13 -8.95
CA SER A 123 -16.16 12.99 -8.12
C SER A 123 -15.64 11.84 -8.98
N ASP A 124 -16.34 11.52 -10.07
CA ASP A 124 -15.91 10.50 -11.04
C ASP A 124 -14.53 10.81 -11.63
N GLU A 125 -14.31 12.06 -12.06
CA GLU A 125 -13.02 12.53 -12.57
C GLU A 125 -11.91 12.42 -11.53
N SER A 126 -12.21 12.71 -10.26
CA SER A 126 -11.24 12.62 -9.16
C SER A 126 -10.91 11.18 -8.82
N ALA A 127 -11.88 10.27 -8.81
CA ALA A 127 -11.65 8.84 -8.63
C ALA A 127 -10.80 8.26 -9.78
N GLN A 128 -11.11 8.63 -11.02
CA GLN A 128 -10.33 8.25 -12.20
C GLN A 128 -8.87 8.72 -12.07
N ARG A 129 -8.65 9.97 -11.65
CA ARG A 129 -7.32 10.53 -11.39
C ARG A 129 -6.60 9.81 -10.25
N GLY A 130 -7.33 9.50 -9.18
CA GLY A 130 -6.79 8.79 -8.02
C GLY A 130 -6.28 7.40 -8.39
N HIS A 131 -7.07 6.63 -9.14
CA HIS A 131 -6.66 5.31 -9.63
C HIS A 131 -5.40 5.38 -10.49
N MET A 132 -5.35 6.34 -11.43
CA MET A 132 -4.17 6.61 -12.24
C MET A 132 -2.93 6.85 -11.36
N GLN A 133 -3.03 7.75 -10.38
CA GLN A 133 -1.92 8.12 -9.50
C GLN A 133 -1.49 6.98 -8.58
N LEU A 134 -2.43 6.17 -8.07
CA LEU A 134 -2.11 4.98 -7.27
C LEU A 134 -1.32 3.97 -8.08
N CYS A 135 -1.75 3.66 -9.31
CA CYS A 135 -1.00 2.77 -10.21
C CYS A 135 0.40 3.31 -10.50
N GLN A 136 0.54 4.62 -10.78
CA GLN A 136 1.85 5.24 -10.96
C GLN A 136 2.73 5.14 -9.73
N GLY A 137 2.17 5.41 -8.55
CA GLY A 137 2.86 5.30 -7.26
C GLY A 137 3.35 3.89 -6.99
N VAL A 138 2.51 2.88 -7.20
CA VAL A 138 2.88 1.46 -7.05
C VAL A 138 4.03 1.08 -7.99
N ILE A 139 3.96 1.49 -9.26
CA ILE A 139 5.05 1.23 -10.22
C ILE A 139 6.34 1.91 -9.76
N GLY A 140 6.27 3.22 -9.50
CA GLY A 140 7.44 4.03 -9.18
C GLY A 140 8.09 3.65 -7.85
N ALA A 141 7.28 3.41 -6.82
CA ALA A 141 7.77 3.16 -5.47
C ALA A 141 8.13 1.69 -5.23
N TRP A 142 7.44 0.74 -5.86
CA TRP A 142 7.61 -0.68 -5.51
C TRP A 142 8.39 -1.48 -6.54
N ARG A 143 8.22 -1.24 -7.84
CA ARG A 143 9.02 -1.94 -8.85
C ARG A 143 10.43 -1.37 -8.94
N ASN A 144 10.56 -0.04 -9.05
CA ASN A 144 11.84 0.56 -9.42
C ASN A 144 12.97 0.28 -8.41
N PRO A 145 12.75 0.35 -7.08
CA PRO A 145 13.80 0.01 -6.12
C PRO A 145 14.22 -1.47 -6.20
N ARG A 146 13.27 -2.38 -6.42
CA ARG A 146 13.50 -3.84 -6.51
C ARG A 146 14.18 -4.26 -7.81
N ALA A 147 13.96 -3.52 -8.89
CA ALA A 147 14.64 -3.75 -10.17
C ALA A 147 16.10 -3.27 -10.19
N HIS A 148 16.52 -2.46 -9.22
CA HIS A 148 17.85 -1.82 -9.21
C HIS A 148 18.67 -2.12 -7.95
N ARG A 149 18.06 -2.67 -6.89
CA ARG A 149 18.71 -2.98 -5.61
C ARG A 149 18.08 -4.24 -5.01
N LEU A 150 18.89 -5.03 -4.31
CA LEU A 150 18.41 -6.12 -3.48
C LEU A 150 17.74 -5.53 -2.24
N LEU A 151 16.46 -5.83 -2.05
CA LEU A 151 15.70 -5.43 -0.87
C LEU A 151 15.30 -6.67 -0.10
N ASP A 152 15.38 -6.56 1.23
CA ASP A 152 14.81 -7.54 2.14
C ASP A 152 13.45 -7.03 2.61
N ASP A 153 12.39 -7.56 1.99
CA ASP A 153 11.02 -7.18 2.33
C ASP A 153 10.45 -8.11 3.39
N ALA A 154 9.89 -7.52 4.46
CA ALA A 154 9.15 -8.28 5.45
C ALA A 154 7.93 -9.01 4.84
N PRO A 155 7.59 -10.22 5.32
CA PRO A 155 6.47 -11.01 4.79
C PRO A 155 5.12 -10.28 4.83
N GLU A 156 4.81 -9.64 5.95
CA GLU A 156 3.51 -9.00 6.21
C GLU A 156 3.36 -7.77 5.31
N ARG A 157 4.45 -7.00 5.20
CA ARG A 157 4.50 -5.85 4.29
C ARG A 157 4.33 -6.29 2.85
N THR A 158 4.93 -7.43 2.48
CA THR A 158 4.77 -8.04 1.16
C THR A 158 3.32 -8.40 0.89
N LEU A 159 2.67 -9.11 1.82
CA LEU A 159 1.24 -9.44 1.69
C LEU A 159 0.39 -8.17 1.50
N MET A 160 0.60 -7.13 2.31
CA MET A 160 -0.11 -5.85 2.13
C MET A 160 0.13 -5.22 0.75
N MET A 161 1.37 -5.22 0.25
CA MET A 161 1.66 -4.71 -1.10
C MET A 161 0.93 -5.52 -2.18
N LEU A 162 0.86 -6.85 -2.02
CA LEU A 162 0.13 -7.71 -2.95
C LEU A 162 -1.38 -7.47 -2.89
N GLU A 163 -1.96 -7.24 -1.71
CA GLU A 163 -3.37 -6.89 -1.55
C GLU A 163 -3.74 -5.59 -2.25
N VAL A 164 -2.88 -4.55 -2.13
CA VAL A 164 -3.09 -3.29 -2.85
C VAL A 164 -3.04 -3.51 -4.36
N ILE A 165 -2.08 -4.29 -4.86
CA ILE A 165 -2.00 -4.60 -6.28
C ILE A 165 -3.23 -5.40 -6.75
N ASN A 166 -3.72 -6.33 -5.93
CA ASN A 166 -4.93 -7.11 -6.19
C ASN A 166 -6.15 -6.21 -6.37
N ASP A 167 -6.34 -5.24 -5.48
CA ASP A 167 -7.44 -4.26 -5.59
C ASP A 167 -7.32 -3.42 -6.87
N LEU A 168 -6.13 -2.89 -7.17
CA LEU A 168 -5.90 -2.10 -8.39
C LEU A 168 -6.17 -2.90 -9.67
N ILE A 169 -5.81 -4.19 -9.69
CA ILE A 169 -6.15 -5.11 -10.79
C ILE A 169 -7.66 -5.30 -10.87
N GLY A 170 -8.34 -5.51 -9.74
CA GLY A 170 -9.80 -5.64 -9.69
C GLY A 170 -10.52 -4.42 -10.28
N VAL A 171 -10.15 -3.21 -9.85
CA VAL A 171 -10.68 -1.96 -10.40
C VAL A 171 -10.38 -1.86 -11.89
N THR A 172 -9.15 -2.19 -12.31
CA THR A 172 -8.74 -2.16 -13.72
C THR A 172 -9.53 -3.14 -14.59
N LYS A 173 -9.75 -4.37 -14.13
CA LYS A 173 -10.55 -5.39 -14.84
C LYS A 173 -12.04 -5.02 -14.92
N SER A 174 -12.55 -4.21 -13.98
CA SER A 174 -13.91 -3.67 -14.02
C SER A 174 -14.09 -2.48 -14.98
N ALA A 175 -12.99 -1.88 -15.44
CA ALA A 175 -13.00 -0.70 -16.27
C ALA A 175 -13.57 -0.96 -17.67
N LYS A 176 -14.25 0.04 -18.23
CA LYS A 176 -14.83 -0.02 -19.57
C LYS A 176 -13.93 0.70 -20.56
N ARG A 177 -13.64 0.05 -21.68
CA ARG A 177 -12.87 0.66 -22.78
C ARG A 177 -13.66 1.79 -23.43
N THR A 178 -13.04 2.95 -23.58
CA THR A 178 -13.64 4.10 -24.26
C THR A 178 -13.77 3.80 -25.76
N ARG A 179 -14.94 4.12 -26.34
CA ARG A 179 -15.14 4.01 -27.78
C ARG A 179 -14.31 5.08 -28.50
N ARG A 180 -13.48 4.67 -29.47
CA ARG A 180 -12.75 5.59 -30.34
C ARG A 180 -13.78 6.42 -31.12
N ARG A 181 -13.85 7.74 -30.90
CA ARG A 181 -14.60 8.63 -31.80
C ARG A 181 -13.91 8.57 -33.16
N LYS A 182 -14.63 8.17 -34.21
CA LYS A 182 -14.16 8.39 -35.59
C LYS A 182 -14.07 9.89 -35.78
N THR A 183 -12.87 10.42 -35.93
CA THR A 183 -12.67 11.76 -36.49
C THR A 183 -13.17 11.71 -37.93
N ALA A 184 -14.16 12.55 -38.23
CA ALA A 184 -14.66 12.79 -39.58
C ALA A 184 -13.65 13.62 -40.39
#